data_AF-A0A2J0M1T7-F1
#
_entry.id   AF-A0A2J0M1T7-F1
#
_cell.length_a   1.000
_cell.length_b   1.000
_cell.length_c   1.000
_cell.angle_alpha   90.00
_cell.angle_beta   90.00
_cell.angle_gamma   90.00
#
_symmetry.space_group_name_H-M   'P 1'
#
loop_
_entity.id
_entity.type
_entity.pdbx_description
1 polymer ?
#
loop_
_entity_poly.entity_id
_entity_poly.type
_entity_poly.pdbx_seq_one_letter_code
_entity_poly.pdbx_strand_id
1 'polypeptide(L)'
;MSYHLAKNIKATLTYYDVLDMPLTSFEIWKHLILQDIEQTGKHGVQSIGDVVKILSSGELDTIIQEHNGFYFLKGRKALVRKRIQAEKISVGKLRRMHRLVRILRFLPYVRMLAATGSLAMKNGTRESDWDMFVVLRSGKIWIGRTLLTGFLHLIGKRRHGRKIQDRACLNYFVTEDNLEIGTKDLFSAHEYRFLIPMYNERLFQKFELKNRWIAEYRPHFSLTAIPHLLMAKDISQRKKVQDFLEKIFDGLHLEVWLASWQGEKIRRNPKTSIEGSLIKADDHSLIFLPHPQGPRVFEKYKERLSV
;
A
#
# COMPACT_ATOMS: atom_id res chain seq x y z
N MET A 1 -27.28 9.15 15.93
CA MET A 1 -26.09 8.27 15.94
C MET A 1 -26.22 7.12 14.94
N SER A 2 -27.30 6.32 14.98
CA SER A 2 -27.57 5.19 14.05
C SER A 2 -27.53 5.58 12.56
N TYR A 3 -28.29 6.61 12.18
CA TYR A 3 -28.45 7.03 10.78
C TYR A 3 -27.13 7.43 10.10
N HIS A 4 -26.28 8.23 10.76
CA HIS A 4 -24.97 8.60 10.21
C HIS A 4 -24.04 7.40 10.07
N LEU A 5 -24.11 6.45 11.00
CA LEU A 5 -23.32 5.23 10.90
C LEU A 5 -23.79 4.34 9.74
N ALA A 6 -25.10 4.19 9.52
CA ALA A 6 -25.64 3.48 8.36
C ALA A 6 -25.19 4.13 7.04
N LYS A 7 -25.22 5.47 6.93
CA LYS A 7 -24.69 6.23 5.78
C LYS A 7 -23.20 5.98 5.56
N ASN A 8 -22.39 5.99 6.62
CA ASN A 8 -20.96 5.71 6.56
C ASN A 8 -20.66 4.25 6.19
N ILE A 9 -21.44 3.28 6.68
CA ILE A 9 -21.35 1.86 6.29
C ILE A 9 -21.68 1.70 4.80
N LYS A 10 -22.76 2.34 4.30
CA LYS A 10 -23.09 2.36 2.87
C LYS A 10 -21.92 2.92 2.07
N ALA A 11 -21.39 4.09 2.45
CA ALA A 11 -20.23 4.72 1.82
C ALA A 11 -19.03 3.76 1.71
N THR A 12 -18.74 3.09 2.83
CA THR A 12 -17.64 2.14 2.95
C THR A 12 -17.84 0.97 1.99
N LEU A 13 -18.99 0.29 2.06
CA LEU A 13 -19.29 -0.84 1.19
C LEU A 13 -19.30 -0.46 -0.29
N THR A 14 -19.83 0.71 -0.64
CA THR A 14 -19.82 1.20 -2.02
C THR A 14 -18.39 1.45 -2.53
N TYR A 15 -17.53 2.07 -1.73
CA TYR A 15 -16.13 2.28 -2.11
C TYR A 15 -15.41 0.95 -2.36
N TYR A 16 -15.60 -0.01 -1.47
CA TYR A 16 -14.95 -1.32 -1.59
C TYR A 16 -15.57 -2.21 -2.66
N ASP A 17 -16.83 -2.00 -3.02
CA ASP A 17 -17.45 -2.62 -4.18
C ASP A 17 -16.82 -2.16 -5.51
N VAL A 18 -16.34 -0.91 -5.62
CA VAL A 18 -15.55 -0.43 -6.79
C VAL A 18 -14.25 -1.22 -6.95
N LEU A 19 -13.70 -1.69 -5.84
CA LEU A 19 -12.49 -2.52 -5.79
C LEU A 19 -12.79 -4.02 -5.86
N ASP A 20 -14.05 -4.40 -6.11
CA ASP A 20 -14.54 -5.79 -6.10
C ASP A 20 -14.21 -6.53 -4.79
N MET A 21 -14.15 -5.81 -3.66
CA MET A 21 -13.74 -6.33 -2.37
C MET A 21 -14.91 -6.36 -1.36
N PRO A 22 -15.57 -7.50 -1.17
CA PRO A 22 -16.55 -7.66 -0.11
C PRO A 22 -15.84 -7.65 1.25
N LEU A 23 -16.49 -7.09 2.27
CA LEU A 23 -15.88 -6.82 3.57
C LEU A 23 -16.52 -7.62 4.69
N THR A 24 -15.73 -8.02 5.67
CA THR A 24 -16.25 -8.48 6.97
C THR A 24 -16.73 -7.30 7.83
N SER A 25 -17.52 -7.57 8.87
CA SER A 25 -17.93 -6.53 9.85
C SER A 25 -16.73 -5.83 10.50
N PHE A 26 -15.66 -6.58 10.78
CA PHE A 26 -14.41 -6.02 11.28
C PHE A 26 -13.73 -5.09 10.26
N GLU A 27 -13.67 -5.48 8.98
CA GLU A 27 -13.10 -4.63 7.94
C GLU A 27 -13.94 -3.38 7.68
N ILE A 28 -15.28 -3.47 7.74
CA ILE A 28 -16.17 -2.29 7.65
C ILE A 28 -15.86 -1.32 8.78
N TRP A 29 -15.80 -1.81 10.03
CA TRP A 29 -15.40 -0.99 11.17
C TRP A 29 -14.00 -0.41 10.95
N LYS A 30 -13.00 -1.26 10.67
CA LYS A 30 -11.60 -0.83 10.59
C LYS A 30 -11.33 0.16 9.46
N HIS A 31 -12.11 0.09 8.38
CA HIS A 31 -11.94 0.90 7.18
C HIS A 31 -13.09 1.87 6.90
N LEU A 32 -13.88 2.19 7.93
CA LEU A 32 -15.03 3.07 7.83
C LEU A 32 -14.68 4.37 7.11
N ILE A 33 -15.50 4.77 6.14
CA ILE A 33 -15.42 6.04 5.43
C ILE A 33 -16.46 6.99 6.02
N LEU A 34 -16.01 8.18 6.42
CA LEU A 34 -16.87 9.24 6.92
C LEU A 34 -17.32 10.12 5.75
N GLN A 35 -18.63 10.30 5.57
CA GLN A 35 -19.16 11.20 4.54
C GLN A 35 -19.20 12.67 4.98
N ASP A 36 -19.38 12.95 6.27
CA ASP A 36 -19.61 14.30 6.79
C ASP A 36 -18.53 14.67 7.83
N ILE A 37 -17.36 15.14 7.37
CA ILE A 37 -16.20 15.45 8.23
C ILE A 37 -16.52 16.55 9.25
N GLU A 38 -17.36 17.51 8.91
CA GLU A 38 -17.68 18.68 9.76
C GLU A 38 -18.51 18.35 11.02
N GLN A 39 -19.19 17.20 11.06
CA GLN A 39 -20.01 16.79 12.21
C GLN A 39 -19.29 15.80 13.16
N THR A 40 -18.07 15.37 12.79
CA THR A 40 -17.31 14.32 13.49
C THR A 40 -16.87 14.70 14.90
N GLY A 41 -16.70 15.99 15.19
CA GLY A 41 -16.32 16.47 16.53
C GLY A 41 -17.34 16.15 17.63
N LYS A 42 -18.60 15.80 17.28
CA LYS A 42 -19.67 15.49 18.24
C LYS A 42 -19.99 13.99 18.37
N HIS A 43 -19.47 13.14 17.51
CA HIS A 43 -19.80 11.72 17.48
C HIS A 43 -18.52 10.90 17.57
N GLY A 44 -18.20 10.44 18.78
CA GLY A 44 -16.99 9.68 19.07
C GLY A 44 -16.77 8.47 18.15
N VAL A 45 -15.54 7.98 18.16
CA VAL A 45 -15.08 6.82 17.38
C VAL A 45 -16.02 5.63 17.60
N GLN A 46 -16.65 5.13 16.54
CA GLN A 46 -17.67 4.07 16.65
C GLN A 46 -17.03 2.74 17.07
N SER A 47 -17.71 1.97 17.90
CA SER A 47 -17.26 0.63 18.24
C SER A 47 -17.60 -0.38 17.13
N ILE A 48 -16.92 -1.52 17.12
CA ILE A 48 -17.32 -2.63 16.25
C ILE A 48 -18.73 -3.13 16.56
N GLY A 49 -19.16 -3.06 17.83
CA GLY A 49 -20.51 -3.44 18.26
C GLY A 49 -21.58 -2.55 17.61
N ASP A 50 -21.31 -1.26 17.48
CA ASP A 50 -22.21 -0.33 16.77
C ASP A 50 -22.36 -0.72 15.31
N VAL A 51 -21.26 -1.04 14.63
CA VAL A 51 -21.28 -1.50 13.23
C VAL A 51 -22.07 -2.79 13.09
N VAL A 52 -21.82 -3.79 13.94
CA VAL A 52 -22.54 -5.07 13.92
C VAL A 52 -24.04 -4.87 14.18
N LYS A 53 -24.39 -3.96 15.10
CA LYS A 53 -25.79 -3.64 15.41
C LYS A 53 -26.53 -3.08 14.18
N ILE A 54 -25.92 -2.15 13.44
CA ILE A 54 -26.52 -1.61 12.21
C ILE A 54 -26.61 -2.68 11.11
N LEU A 55 -25.57 -3.50 10.95
CA LEU A 55 -25.58 -4.58 9.96
C LEU A 55 -26.64 -5.66 10.24
N SER A 56 -27.08 -5.78 11.50
CA SER A 56 -28.08 -6.77 11.94
C SER A 56 -29.49 -6.17 12.13
N SER A 57 -29.65 -4.84 12.02
CA SER A 57 -30.94 -4.17 12.29
C SER A 57 -31.93 -4.25 11.13
N GLY A 58 -31.47 -4.67 9.95
CA GLY A 58 -32.26 -4.66 8.71
C GLY A 58 -32.32 -3.29 8.00
N GLU A 59 -31.76 -2.23 8.59
CA GLU A 59 -31.80 -0.86 8.04
C GLU A 59 -31.17 -0.76 6.64
N LEU A 60 -30.18 -1.63 6.35
CA LEU A 60 -29.45 -1.65 5.08
C LEU A 60 -29.85 -2.81 4.16
N ASP A 61 -30.81 -3.65 4.54
CA ASP A 61 -31.17 -4.89 3.80
C ASP A 61 -31.72 -4.63 2.41
N THR A 62 -32.17 -3.41 2.12
CA THR A 62 -32.58 -3.00 0.77
C THR A 62 -31.38 -2.84 -0.17
N ILE A 63 -30.18 -2.59 0.36
CA ILE A 63 -28.96 -2.20 -0.38
C ILE A 63 -27.86 -3.26 -0.29
N ILE A 64 -27.72 -3.93 0.87
CA ILE A 64 -26.62 -4.86 1.16
C ILE A 64 -27.10 -6.31 1.23
N GLN A 65 -26.15 -7.24 1.08
CA GLN A 65 -26.31 -8.67 1.30
C GLN A 65 -25.13 -9.19 2.10
N GLU A 66 -25.39 -10.24 2.87
CA GLU A 66 -24.38 -10.99 3.63
C GLU A 66 -24.25 -12.41 3.07
N HIS A 67 -23.01 -12.91 3.00
CA HIS A 67 -22.74 -14.33 2.77
C HIS A 67 -21.37 -14.73 3.32
N ASN A 68 -21.33 -15.73 4.21
CA ASN A 68 -20.11 -16.26 4.85
C ASN A 68 -19.32 -15.22 5.66
N GLY A 69 -20.01 -14.33 6.37
CA GLY A 69 -19.46 -13.23 7.15
C GLY A 69 -19.01 -12.02 6.32
N PHE A 70 -19.22 -12.05 4.99
CA PHE A 70 -18.89 -10.94 4.09
C PHE A 70 -20.15 -10.16 3.71
N TYR A 71 -20.07 -8.85 3.79
CA TYR A 71 -21.07 -7.89 3.38
C TYR A 71 -20.66 -7.23 2.06
N PHE A 72 -21.63 -7.04 1.18
CA PHE A 72 -21.46 -6.47 -0.16
C PHE A 72 -22.78 -5.87 -0.67
N LEU A 73 -22.73 -5.06 -1.72
CA LEU A 73 -23.93 -4.54 -2.36
C LEU A 73 -24.74 -5.67 -3.02
N LYS A 74 -26.07 -5.55 -3.06
CA LYS A 74 -26.97 -6.57 -3.62
C LYS A 74 -26.55 -7.05 -5.00
N GLY A 75 -26.72 -8.36 -5.24
CA GLY A 75 -26.42 -9.00 -6.54
C GLY A 75 -24.94 -9.32 -6.75
N ARG A 76 -24.08 -9.04 -5.77
CA ARG A 76 -22.61 -9.20 -5.89
C ARG A 76 -22.07 -10.44 -5.16
N LYS A 77 -22.93 -11.41 -4.83
CA LYS A 77 -22.58 -12.65 -4.09
C LYS A 77 -21.38 -13.40 -4.68
N ALA A 78 -21.18 -13.35 -6.00
CA ALA A 78 -20.04 -13.97 -6.67
C ALA A 78 -18.67 -13.44 -6.19
N LEU A 79 -18.62 -12.21 -5.66
CA LEU A 79 -17.40 -11.61 -5.13
C LEU A 79 -16.86 -12.37 -3.91
N VAL A 80 -17.70 -13.01 -3.11
CA VAL A 80 -17.25 -13.73 -1.90
C VAL A 80 -16.28 -14.86 -2.26
N ARG A 81 -16.62 -15.67 -3.27
CA ARG A 81 -15.72 -16.73 -3.75
C ARG A 81 -14.43 -16.17 -4.33
N LYS A 82 -14.51 -15.07 -5.09
CA LYS A 82 -13.34 -14.38 -5.64
C LYS A 82 -12.43 -13.85 -4.54
N ARG A 83 -12.99 -13.22 -3.50
CA ARG A 83 -12.27 -12.68 -2.34
C ARG A 83 -11.49 -13.76 -1.60
N ILE A 84 -12.14 -14.88 -1.28
CA ILE A 84 -11.49 -16.02 -0.59
C ILE A 84 -10.34 -16.57 -1.43
N GLN A 85 -10.54 -16.72 -2.75
CA GLN A 85 -9.49 -17.20 -3.65
C GLN A 85 -8.32 -16.22 -3.77
N ALA A 86 -8.62 -14.92 -3.90
CA ALA A 86 -7.61 -13.87 -3.98
C ALA A 86 -6.78 -13.77 -2.70
N GLU A 87 -7.42 -13.90 -1.52
CA GLU A 87 -6.71 -13.89 -0.25
C GLU A 87 -5.73 -15.07 -0.14
N LYS A 88 -6.16 -16.28 -0.50
CA LYS A 88 -5.27 -17.47 -0.53
C LYS A 88 -4.05 -17.24 -1.43
N ILE A 89 -4.26 -16.66 -2.62
CA ILE A 89 -3.19 -16.34 -3.57
C ILE A 89 -2.26 -15.27 -3.00
N SER A 90 -2.82 -14.18 -2.46
CA SER A 90 -2.06 -13.09 -1.85
C SER A 90 -1.19 -13.57 -0.70
N VAL A 91 -1.72 -14.36 0.23
CA VAL A 91 -0.94 -14.91 1.35
C VAL A 91 0.23 -15.76 0.85
N GLY A 92 0.00 -16.62 -0.14
CA GLY A 92 1.06 -17.44 -0.75
C GLY A 92 2.16 -16.61 -1.43
N LYS A 93 1.78 -15.52 -2.11
CA LYS A 93 2.72 -14.59 -2.75
C LYS A 93 3.47 -13.74 -1.73
N LEU A 94 2.79 -13.21 -0.70
CA LEU A 94 3.40 -12.44 0.37
C LEU A 94 4.43 -13.27 1.15
N ARG A 95 4.19 -14.57 1.38
CA ARG A 95 5.20 -15.48 1.97
C ARG A 95 6.44 -15.65 1.08
N ARG A 96 6.28 -15.64 -0.25
CA ARG A 96 7.41 -15.68 -1.20
C ARG A 96 8.17 -14.36 -1.21
N MET A 97 7.46 -13.24 -1.25
CA MET A 97 8.04 -11.91 -1.13
C MET A 97 8.80 -11.73 0.18
N HIS A 98 8.28 -12.23 1.30
CA HIS A 98 8.96 -12.20 2.60
C HIS A 98 10.32 -12.93 2.56
N ARG A 99 10.39 -14.10 1.91
CA ARG A 99 11.67 -14.82 1.72
C ARG A 99 12.68 -13.98 0.93
N LEU A 100 12.23 -13.25 -0.09
CA LEU A 100 13.06 -12.32 -0.84
C LEU A 100 13.52 -11.15 0.05
N VAL A 101 12.62 -10.54 0.83
CA VAL A 101 12.93 -9.42 1.74
C VAL A 101 14.00 -9.79 2.78
N ARG A 102 14.01 -11.04 3.26
CA ARG A 102 15.07 -11.55 4.16
C ARG A 102 16.48 -11.43 3.56
N ILE A 103 16.59 -11.43 2.23
CA ILE A 103 17.86 -11.24 1.51
C ILE A 103 18.05 -9.75 1.20
N LEU A 104 17.04 -9.07 0.68
CA LEU A 104 17.12 -7.66 0.26
C LEU A 104 17.50 -6.71 1.40
N ARG A 105 17.15 -7.04 2.64
CA ARG A 105 17.54 -6.23 3.83
C ARG A 105 19.05 -6.12 4.07
N PHE A 106 19.85 -6.98 3.44
CA PHE A 106 21.33 -6.91 3.51
C PHE A 106 21.91 -5.98 2.45
N LEU A 107 21.12 -5.56 1.47
CA LEU A 107 21.58 -4.64 0.45
C LEU A 107 21.94 -3.29 1.08
N PRO A 108 23.02 -2.64 0.61
CA PRO A 108 23.41 -1.34 1.09
C PRO A 108 22.29 -0.31 0.86
N TYR A 109 22.21 0.65 1.78
CA TYR A 109 21.26 1.76 1.76
C TYR A 109 19.79 1.39 1.95
N VAL A 110 19.39 0.11 1.91
CA VAL A 110 18.00 -0.30 2.19
C VAL A 110 17.69 -0.16 3.68
N ARG A 111 16.71 0.70 4.01
CA ARG A 111 16.32 1.02 5.39
C ARG A 111 14.98 0.40 5.79
N MET A 112 14.00 0.34 4.90
CA MET A 112 12.71 -0.33 5.14
C MET A 112 12.17 -0.93 3.85
N LEU A 113 11.45 -2.05 3.96
CA LEU A 113 10.73 -2.67 2.85
C LEU A 113 9.32 -3.01 3.30
N ALA A 114 8.33 -2.70 2.48
CA ALA A 114 6.94 -3.06 2.69
C ALA A 114 6.30 -3.56 1.38
N ALA A 115 5.29 -4.41 1.49
CA ALA A 115 4.43 -4.77 0.37
C ALA A 115 3.26 -3.80 0.26
N THR A 116 2.92 -3.41 -0.96
CA THR A 116 1.77 -2.54 -1.27
C THR A 116 0.88 -3.19 -2.34
N GLY A 117 -0.09 -2.43 -2.84
CA GLY A 117 -0.94 -2.82 -3.97
C GLY A 117 -1.84 -4.02 -3.69
N SER A 118 -2.21 -4.72 -4.76
CA SER A 118 -3.23 -5.78 -4.75
C SER A 118 -2.92 -6.92 -3.77
N LEU A 119 -1.64 -7.27 -3.59
CA LEU A 119 -1.24 -8.32 -2.65
C LEU A 119 -1.47 -7.90 -1.20
N ALA A 120 -1.11 -6.67 -0.87
CA ALA A 120 -1.25 -6.12 0.48
C ALA A 120 -2.74 -5.93 0.86
N MET A 121 -3.57 -5.58 -0.12
CA MET A 121 -5.03 -5.52 0.00
C MET A 121 -5.71 -6.91 -0.03
N LYS A 122 -4.94 -8.01 -0.06
CA LYS A 122 -5.45 -9.39 -0.17
C LYS A 122 -6.38 -9.63 -1.38
N ASN A 123 -6.21 -8.86 -2.44
CA ASN A 123 -7.00 -8.91 -3.68
C ASN A 123 -6.13 -9.27 -4.90
N GLY A 124 -5.11 -10.12 -4.69
CA GLY A 124 -4.17 -10.52 -5.73
C GLY A 124 -4.68 -11.65 -6.61
N THR A 125 -4.23 -11.67 -7.86
CA THR A 125 -4.48 -12.77 -8.81
C THR A 125 -3.21 -13.61 -8.99
N ARG A 126 -3.29 -14.71 -9.77
CA ARG A 126 -2.11 -15.54 -10.04
C ARG A 126 -1.05 -14.77 -10.81
N GLU A 127 -1.45 -13.81 -11.63
CA GLU A 127 -0.64 -12.98 -12.51
C GLU A 127 -0.02 -11.79 -11.78
N SER A 128 -0.50 -11.45 -10.58
CA SER A 128 0.01 -10.32 -9.78
C SER A 128 1.51 -10.41 -9.53
N ASP A 129 2.15 -9.25 -9.59
CA ASP A 129 3.52 -9.00 -9.20
C ASP A 129 3.64 -8.71 -7.69
N TRP A 130 4.84 -8.38 -7.25
CA TRP A 130 5.17 -7.99 -5.88
C TRP A 130 5.44 -6.50 -5.84
N ASP A 131 4.41 -5.68 -5.65
CA ASP A 131 4.57 -4.24 -5.48
C ASP A 131 5.34 -3.95 -4.18
N MET A 132 6.47 -3.25 -4.31
CA MET A 132 7.36 -2.95 -3.19
C MET A 132 7.41 -1.46 -2.92
N PHE A 133 7.15 -1.09 -1.67
CA PHE A 133 7.48 0.21 -1.12
C PHE A 133 8.86 0.14 -0.47
N VAL A 134 9.80 0.93 -0.98
CA VAL A 134 11.22 0.86 -0.59
C VAL A 134 11.63 2.18 0.05
N VAL A 135 12.19 2.11 1.27
CA VAL A 135 12.84 3.26 1.90
C VAL A 135 14.34 3.06 1.86
N LEU A 136 15.04 4.04 1.32
CA LEU A 136 16.49 4.09 1.22
C LEU A 136 17.06 5.13 2.19
N ARG A 137 18.36 5.03 2.47
CA ARG A 137 19.12 6.04 3.21
C ARG A 137 19.07 7.38 2.46
N SER A 138 18.94 8.48 3.19
CA SER A 138 19.03 9.83 2.63
C SER A 138 20.32 10.07 1.85
N GLY A 139 20.22 10.75 0.70
CA GLY A 139 21.34 11.05 -0.18
C GLY A 139 21.96 9.83 -0.88
N LYS A 140 21.27 8.68 -0.88
CA LYS A 140 21.72 7.43 -1.52
C LYS A 140 20.59 6.75 -2.31
N ILE A 141 19.59 7.52 -2.73
CA ILE A 141 18.40 6.98 -3.40
C ILE A 141 18.77 6.40 -4.77
N TRP A 142 19.69 7.02 -5.50
CA TRP A 142 20.03 6.63 -6.87
C TRP A 142 20.92 5.39 -6.91
N ILE A 143 21.95 5.33 -6.07
CA ILE A 143 22.80 4.15 -5.91
C ILE A 143 22.03 3.01 -5.24
N GLY A 144 21.26 3.28 -4.19
CA GLY A 144 20.44 2.28 -3.50
C GLY A 144 19.41 1.65 -4.45
N ARG A 145 18.74 2.46 -5.28
CA ARG A 145 17.87 1.95 -6.34
C ARG A 145 18.62 1.09 -7.33
N THR A 146 19.80 1.52 -7.80
CA THR A 146 20.60 0.78 -8.78
C THR A 146 20.99 -0.59 -8.25
N LEU A 147 21.50 -0.65 -7.03
CA LEU A 147 21.93 -1.90 -6.39
C LEU A 147 20.74 -2.84 -6.15
N LEU A 148 19.62 -2.32 -5.63
CA LEU A 148 18.41 -3.13 -5.44
C LEU A 148 17.86 -3.65 -6.77
N THR A 149 17.76 -2.78 -7.76
CA THR A 149 17.23 -3.10 -9.09
C THR A 149 18.13 -4.10 -9.81
N GLY A 150 19.45 -3.90 -9.75
CA GLY A 150 20.47 -4.77 -10.32
C GLY A 150 20.44 -6.15 -9.66
N PHE A 151 20.47 -6.21 -8.33
CA PHE A 151 20.37 -7.47 -7.59
C PHE A 151 19.12 -8.26 -7.97
N LEU A 152 17.95 -7.61 -7.97
CA LEU A 152 16.69 -8.24 -8.37
C LEU A 152 16.69 -8.71 -9.84
N HIS A 153 17.39 -7.99 -10.72
CA HIS A 153 17.55 -8.40 -12.11
C HIS A 153 18.41 -9.67 -12.22
N LEU A 154 19.54 -9.70 -11.52
CA LEU A 154 20.47 -10.84 -11.51
C LEU A 154 19.81 -12.13 -11.02
N ILE A 155 19.02 -12.06 -9.94
CA ILE A 155 18.30 -13.24 -9.43
C ILE A 155 16.99 -13.54 -10.17
N GLY A 156 16.72 -12.84 -11.29
CA GLY A 156 15.54 -13.05 -12.12
C GLY A 156 14.21 -12.64 -11.48
N LYS A 157 14.22 -11.91 -10.36
CA LYS A 157 13.03 -11.48 -9.61
C LYS A 157 12.54 -10.07 -9.92
N ARG A 158 13.22 -9.32 -10.79
CA ARG A 158 12.73 -8.01 -11.26
C ARG A 158 11.59 -8.17 -12.29
N ARG A 159 10.51 -7.38 -12.14
CA ARG A 159 9.46 -7.22 -13.15
C ARG A 159 10.00 -6.44 -14.36
N HIS A 160 9.81 -6.97 -15.57
CA HIS A 160 10.19 -6.30 -16.82
C HIS A 160 9.46 -6.90 -18.04
N GLY A 161 9.00 -6.09 -18.99
CA GLY A 161 8.28 -6.59 -20.17
C GLY A 161 7.11 -7.53 -19.80
N ARG A 162 7.07 -8.72 -20.42
CA ARG A 162 6.05 -9.76 -20.14
C ARG A 162 6.29 -10.55 -18.85
N LYS A 163 7.43 -10.34 -18.19
CA LYS A 163 7.82 -11.02 -16.96
C LYS A 163 7.27 -10.23 -15.77
N ILE A 164 6.02 -10.54 -15.39
CA ILE A 164 5.26 -9.83 -14.34
C ILE A 164 5.02 -10.71 -13.11
N GLN A 165 4.44 -11.89 -13.32
CA GLN A 165 4.08 -12.81 -12.24
C GLN A 165 5.26 -13.12 -11.31
N ASP A 166 5.02 -13.01 -9.99
CA ASP A 166 5.96 -13.38 -8.92
C ASP A 166 7.32 -12.67 -9.00
N ARG A 167 7.28 -11.39 -9.37
CA ARG A 167 8.44 -10.53 -9.52
C ARG A 167 8.20 -9.19 -8.83
N ALA A 168 9.27 -8.63 -8.26
CA ALA A 168 9.28 -7.33 -7.63
C ALA A 168 9.06 -6.21 -8.67
N CYS A 169 8.01 -5.41 -8.43
CA CYS A 169 7.81 -4.13 -9.07
C CYS A 169 8.39 -3.03 -8.17
N LEU A 170 9.26 -2.22 -8.75
CA LEU A 170 10.03 -1.19 -8.06
C LEU A 170 9.50 0.18 -8.49
N ASN A 171 8.27 0.48 -8.10
CA ASN A 171 7.53 1.67 -8.51
C ASN A 171 7.54 2.78 -7.46
N TYR A 172 7.92 2.50 -6.21
CA TYR A 172 7.89 3.51 -5.14
C TYR A 172 9.15 3.43 -4.25
N PHE A 173 10.01 4.44 -4.38
CA PHE A 173 11.15 4.65 -3.50
C PHE A 173 11.05 6.01 -2.81
N VAL A 174 11.39 6.04 -1.54
CA VAL A 174 11.57 7.28 -0.76
C VAL A 174 12.82 7.19 0.10
N THR A 175 13.31 8.33 0.59
CA THR A 175 14.37 8.38 1.59
C THR A 175 13.80 8.38 3.03
N GLU A 176 14.62 7.98 3.99
CA GLU A 176 14.22 7.89 5.41
C GLU A 176 13.87 9.24 6.07
N ASP A 177 14.28 10.36 5.47
CA ASP A 177 13.88 11.73 5.84
C ASP A 177 12.62 12.23 5.12
N ASN A 178 12.15 11.55 4.07
CA ASN A 178 11.02 11.94 3.24
C ASN A 178 9.95 10.84 3.18
N LEU A 179 9.43 10.47 4.35
CA LEU A 179 8.45 9.38 4.51
C LEU A 179 7.00 9.79 4.26
N GLU A 180 6.71 11.09 4.19
CA GLU A 180 5.35 11.58 4.00
C GLU A 180 4.92 11.41 2.54
N ILE A 181 3.74 10.82 2.34
CA ILE A 181 3.15 10.66 1.02
C ILE A 181 2.60 12.00 0.54
N GLY A 182 3.01 12.43 -0.66
CA GLY A 182 2.57 13.70 -1.23
C GLY A 182 1.10 13.73 -1.63
N THR A 183 0.58 12.65 -2.21
CA THR A 183 -0.83 12.54 -2.61
C THR A 183 -1.71 12.16 -1.42
N LYS A 184 -2.52 13.10 -0.95
CA LYS A 184 -3.42 12.93 0.20
C LYS A 184 -4.87 12.88 -0.26
N ASP A 185 -5.25 11.72 -0.81
CA ASP A 185 -6.62 11.46 -1.25
C ASP A 185 -7.16 10.16 -0.64
N LEU A 186 -8.46 9.89 -0.83
CA LEU A 186 -9.13 8.69 -0.31
C LEU A 186 -8.48 7.39 -0.80
N PHE A 187 -7.98 7.38 -2.04
CA PHE A 187 -7.33 6.20 -2.62
C PHE A 187 -5.96 5.94 -2.00
N SER A 188 -5.15 6.97 -1.82
CA SER A 188 -3.84 6.92 -1.18
C SER A 188 -4.00 6.56 0.30
N ALA A 189 -4.97 7.13 1.00
CA ALA A 189 -5.32 6.75 2.37
C ALA A 189 -5.65 5.25 2.48
N HIS A 190 -6.39 4.72 1.50
CA HIS A 190 -6.65 3.29 1.38
C HIS A 190 -5.35 2.51 1.10
N GLU A 191 -4.61 2.83 0.02
CA GLU A 191 -3.41 2.11 -0.40
C GLU A 191 -2.36 2.01 0.71
N TYR A 192 -2.00 3.13 1.32
CA TYR A 192 -0.94 3.17 2.33
C TYR A 192 -1.41 2.64 3.70
N ARG A 193 -2.71 2.60 3.98
CA ARG A 193 -3.23 1.87 5.15
C ARG A 193 -3.02 0.37 5.04
N PHE A 194 -3.07 -0.17 3.83
CA PHE A 194 -2.89 -1.60 3.58
C PHE A 194 -1.43 -2.03 3.45
N LEU A 195 -0.46 -1.11 3.57
CA LEU A 195 0.96 -1.45 3.56
C LEU A 195 1.27 -2.54 4.59
N ILE A 196 1.95 -3.60 4.12
CA ILE A 196 2.43 -4.67 4.98
C ILE A 196 3.92 -4.46 5.21
N PRO A 197 4.35 -3.99 6.38
CA PRO A 197 5.78 -3.82 6.66
C PRO A 197 6.44 -5.20 6.76
N MET A 198 7.53 -5.36 6.01
CA MET A 198 8.28 -6.63 5.96
C MET A 198 9.71 -6.49 6.52
N TYR A 199 10.20 -5.28 6.68
CA TYR A 199 11.52 -5.01 7.26
C TYR A 199 11.57 -3.60 7.85
N ASN A 200 12.12 -3.48 9.07
CA ASN A 200 12.30 -2.26 9.88
C ASN A 200 11.00 -1.62 10.39
N GLU A 201 10.44 -2.24 11.44
CA GLU A 201 9.23 -1.78 12.13
C GLU A 201 9.32 -0.35 12.66
N ARG A 202 10.44 0.04 13.28
CA ARG A 202 10.60 1.37 13.87
C ARG A 202 10.49 2.47 12.80
N LEU A 203 11.07 2.23 11.62
CA LEU A 203 10.95 3.18 10.51
C LEU A 203 9.54 3.17 9.91
N PHE A 204 8.86 2.02 9.91
CA PHE A 204 7.46 1.96 9.52
C PHE A 204 6.54 2.74 10.47
N GLN A 205 6.75 2.66 11.79
CA GLN A 205 6.02 3.48 12.75
C GLN A 205 6.25 4.99 12.52
N LYS A 206 7.49 5.40 12.18
CA LYS A 206 7.77 6.78 11.76
C LYS A 206 7.01 7.16 10.49
N PHE A 207 6.93 6.25 9.52
CA PHE A 207 6.12 6.45 8.32
C PHE A 207 4.63 6.64 8.67
N GLU A 208 4.05 5.81 9.54
CA GLU A 208 2.66 5.97 10.00
C GLU A 208 2.44 7.31 10.73
N LEU A 209 3.40 7.75 11.55
CA LEU A 209 3.36 9.05 12.23
C LEU A 209 3.37 10.23 11.26
N LYS A 210 4.20 10.16 10.21
CA LYS A 210 4.26 11.20 9.17
C LYS A 210 3.01 11.22 8.29
N ASN A 211 2.30 10.10 8.20
CA ASN A 211 1.09 9.96 7.41
C ASN A 211 -0.20 9.91 8.26
N ARG A 212 -0.23 10.64 9.38
CA ARG A 212 -1.41 10.72 10.26
C ARG A 212 -2.64 11.33 9.58
N TRP A 213 -2.46 12.10 8.51
CA TRP A 213 -3.54 12.61 7.67
C TRP A 213 -4.47 11.50 7.15
N ILE A 214 -4.00 10.23 7.06
CA ILE A 214 -4.84 9.07 6.71
C ILE A 214 -6.04 8.94 7.67
N ALA A 215 -5.89 9.38 8.93
CA ALA A 215 -6.97 9.36 9.92
C ALA A 215 -8.17 10.24 9.54
N GLU A 216 -7.97 11.28 8.73
CA GLU A 216 -9.04 12.16 8.21
C GLU A 216 -10.01 11.38 7.30
N TYR A 217 -9.50 10.37 6.59
CA TYR A 217 -10.28 9.49 5.71
C TYR A 217 -10.69 8.17 6.39
N ARG A 218 -10.03 7.80 7.49
CA ARG A 218 -10.16 6.50 8.16
C ARG A 218 -10.09 6.71 9.68
N PRO A 219 -11.24 6.86 10.38
CA PRO A 219 -11.27 7.22 11.80
C PRO A 219 -10.62 6.19 12.71
N HIS A 220 -10.49 4.94 12.26
CA HIS A 220 -9.83 3.85 13.00
C HIS A 220 -8.36 3.65 12.57
N PHE A 221 -7.76 4.63 11.89
CA PHE A 221 -6.33 4.66 11.65
C PHE A 221 -5.60 4.73 12.99
N SER A 222 -4.79 3.72 13.24
CA SER A 222 -3.99 3.59 14.45
C SER A 222 -2.59 3.14 14.07
N LEU A 223 -1.60 3.61 14.83
CA LEU A 223 -0.22 3.19 14.69
C LEU A 223 -0.09 1.70 14.98
N THR A 224 0.84 1.05 14.29
CA THR A 224 1.16 -0.35 14.48
C THR A 224 1.88 -0.54 15.80
N ALA A 225 1.19 -1.20 16.74
CA ALA A 225 1.72 -1.52 18.07
C ALA A 225 2.43 -2.87 18.13
N ILE A 226 2.05 -3.81 17.24
CA ILE A 226 2.58 -5.17 17.20
C ILE A 226 3.19 -5.42 15.82
N PRO A 227 4.41 -5.97 15.73
CA PRO A 227 5.02 -6.25 14.45
C PRO A 227 4.20 -7.24 13.63
N HIS A 228 4.08 -6.98 12.34
CA HIS A 228 3.38 -7.87 11.42
C HIS A 228 4.08 -9.24 11.33
N LEU A 229 3.32 -10.32 11.14
CA LEU A 229 3.85 -11.70 11.06
C LEU A 229 4.92 -11.90 9.95
N LEU A 230 4.89 -11.06 8.92
CA LEU A 230 5.86 -11.05 7.82
C LEU A 230 7.03 -10.07 8.04
N MET A 231 7.21 -9.56 9.26
CA MET A 231 8.37 -8.75 9.61
C MET A 231 9.62 -9.62 9.70
N ALA A 232 10.64 -9.31 8.92
CA ALA A 232 11.92 -9.98 8.99
C ALA A 232 12.68 -9.51 10.25
N LYS A 233 12.94 -10.43 11.19
CA LYS A 233 13.69 -10.16 12.44
C LYS A 233 15.07 -9.58 12.15
N ASP A 234 15.44 -8.46 12.76
CA ASP A 234 16.78 -7.91 12.57
C ASP A 234 17.84 -8.88 13.16
N ILE A 235 19.02 -8.92 12.54
CA ILE A 235 20.15 -9.79 12.93
C ILE A 235 21.38 -8.90 13.10
N SER A 236 22.12 -9.03 14.21
CA SER A 236 23.24 -8.12 14.53
C SER A 236 24.33 -8.06 13.44
N GLN A 237 24.59 -9.18 12.76
CA GLN A 237 25.58 -9.26 11.68
C GLN A 237 25.17 -8.48 10.43
N ARG A 238 23.86 -8.25 10.21
CA ARG A 238 23.34 -7.50 9.06
C ARG A 238 23.93 -6.09 9.01
N LYS A 239 23.93 -5.40 10.15
CA LYS A 239 24.42 -4.03 10.24
C LYS A 239 25.89 -3.94 9.83
N LYS A 240 26.73 -4.88 10.29
CA LYS A 240 28.15 -4.94 9.89
C LYS A 240 28.34 -5.14 8.39
N VAL A 241 27.59 -6.06 7.78
CA VAL A 241 27.64 -6.31 6.33
C VAL A 241 27.18 -5.08 5.55
N GLN A 242 26.06 -4.49 5.97
CA GLN A 242 25.51 -3.29 5.34
C GLN A 242 26.49 -2.11 5.44
N ASP A 243 27.05 -1.84 6.62
CA ASP A 243 28.03 -0.78 6.85
C ASP A 243 29.31 -0.98 6.02
N PHE A 244 29.80 -2.21 5.90
CA PHE A 244 30.96 -2.54 5.06
C PHE A 244 30.69 -2.27 3.57
N LEU A 245 29.57 -2.76 3.05
CA LEU A 245 29.19 -2.53 1.66
C LEU A 245 28.94 -1.05 1.38
N GLU A 246 28.27 -0.33 2.29
CA GLU A 246 28.04 1.11 2.16
C GLU A 246 29.36 1.88 2.11
N LYS A 247 30.38 1.52 2.91
CA LYS A 247 31.72 2.16 2.81
C LYS A 247 32.37 1.97 1.45
N ILE A 248 32.29 0.77 0.88
CA ILE A 248 32.84 0.49 -0.46
C ILE A 248 32.14 1.37 -1.50
N PHE A 249 30.81 1.36 -1.52
CA PHE A 249 30.04 2.12 -2.50
C PHE A 249 30.11 3.64 -2.29
N ASP A 250 30.24 4.10 -1.04
CA ASP A 250 30.42 5.52 -0.71
C ASP A 250 31.76 6.04 -1.27
N GLY A 251 32.83 5.23 -1.23
CA GLY A 251 34.13 5.57 -1.81
C GLY A 251 34.16 5.64 -3.35
N LEU A 252 33.15 5.10 -4.04
CA LEU A 252 33.02 5.19 -5.49
C LEU A 252 32.37 6.50 -5.96
N HIS A 253 31.77 7.28 -5.04
CA HIS A 253 31.15 8.58 -5.33
C HIS A 253 30.13 8.57 -6.51
N LEU A 254 29.46 7.43 -6.74
CA LEU A 254 28.59 7.23 -7.91
C LEU A 254 27.22 7.93 -7.81
N GLU A 255 26.82 8.43 -6.64
CA GLU A 255 25.46 8.95 -6.43
C GLU A 255 25.10 10.08 -7.41
N VAL A 256 25.97 11.10 -7.53
CA VAL A 256 25.73 12.28 -8.39
C VAL A 256 25.66 11.87 -9.87
N TRP A 257 26.57 11.00 -10.29
CA TRP A 257 26.58 10.49 -11.66
C TRP A 257 25.32 9.66 -11.96
N LEU A 258 24.94 8.77 -11.05
CA LEU A 258 23.74 7.96 -11.16
C LEU A 258 22.47 8.80 -11.13
N ALA A 259 22.43 9.88 -10.36
CA ALA A 259 21.33 10.84 -10.34
C ALA A 259 21.14 11.49 -11.70
N SER A 260 22.21 12.00 -12.29
CA SER A 260 22.19 12.61 -13.62
C SER A 260 21.76 11.59 -14.70
N TRP A 261 22.41 10.42 -14.73
CA TRP A 261 22.15 9.39 -15.73
C TRP A 261 20.74 8.79 -15.64
N GLN A 262 20.30 8.39 -14.44
CA GLN A 262 18.95 7.86 -14.24
C GLN A 262 17.89 8.95 -14.45
N GLY A 263 18.14 10.16 -13.95
CA GLY A 263 17.25 11.30 -14.11
C GLY A 263 16.98 11.59 -15.59
N GLU A 264 18.02 11.64 -16.42
CA GLU A 264 17.88 11.84 -17.86
C GLU A 264 17.11 10.70 -18.54
N LYS A 265 17.41 9.46 -18.17
CA LYS A 265 16.70 8.29 -18.69
C LYS A 265 15.21 8.31 -18.32
N ILE A 266 14.85 8.79 -17.13
CA ILE A 266 13.46 8.93 -16.69
C ILE A 266 12.78 10.06 -17.47
N ARG A 267 13.43 11.23 -17.61
CA ARG A 267 12.89 12.36 -18.38
C ARG A 267 12.58 11.99 -19.83
N ARG A 268 13.48 11.24 -20.49
CA ARG A 268 13.28 10.78 -21.88
C ARG A 268 12.24 9.67 -22.04
N ASN A 269 11.74 9.09 -20.95
CA ASN A 269 10.76 8.02 -21.04
C ASN A 269 9.39 8.61 -21.43
N PRO A 270 8.74 8.16 -22.52
CA PRO A 270 7.44 8.67 -22.93
C PRO A 270 6.37 8.57 -21.83
N LYS A 271 6.51 7.59 -20.92
CA LYS A 271 5.59 7.41 -19.79
C LYS A 271 5.60 8.56 -18.78
N THR A 272 6.66 9.35 -18.76
CA THR A 272 6.82 10.53 -17.90
C THR A 272 5.97 11.71 -18.37
N SER A 273 5.64 11.76 -19.66
CA SER A 273 4.85 12.83 -20.26
C SER A 273 3.37 12.48 -20.41
N ILE A 274 2.94 11.32 -19.90
CA ILE A 274 1.52 10.92 -19.95
C ILE A 274 0.73 11.84 -19.01
N GLU A 275 -0.33 12.44 -19.52
CA GLU A 275 -1.22 13.28 -18.75
C GLU A 275 -1.85 12.49 -17.58
N GLY A 276 -1.84 13.09 -16.40
CA GLY A 276 -2.33 12.45 -15.16
C GLY A 276 -1.39 11.37 -14.59
N SER A 277 -0.20 11.16 -15.16
CA SER A 277 0.80 10.27 -14.55
C SER A 277 1.40 10.88 -13.28
N LEU A 278 1.70 10.01 -12.30
CA LEU A 278 2.44 10.39 -11.09
C LEU A 278 3.86 9.83 -11.20
N ILE A 279 4.70 10.57 -11.93
CA ILE A 279 6.13 10.28 -12.07
C ILE A 279 6.91 11.35 -11.32
N LYS A 280 7.65 10.93 -10.28
CA LYS A 280 8.52 11.81 -9.49
C LYS A 280 9.92 11.23 -9.48
N ALA A 281 10.92 12.07 -9.70
CA ALA A 281 12.32 11.65 -9.73
C ALA A 281 13.22 12.75 -9.18
N ASP A 282 13.40 12.76 -7.85
CA ASP A 282 14.31 13.65 -7.13
C ASP A 282 15.15 12.85 -6.11
N ASP A 283 16.03 13.56 -5.39
CA ASP A 283 16.95 12.96 -4.42
C ASP A 283 16.25 12.41 -3.15
N HIS A 284 14.94 12.63 -3.02
CA HIS A 284 14.14 12.20 -1.87
C HIS A 284 13.07 11.15 -2.22
N SER A 285 12.70 11.02 -3.49
CA SER A 285 11.60 10.19 -3.95
C SER A 285 11.68 9.83 -5.44
N LEU A 286 11.52 8.54 -5.73
CA LEU A 286 11.42 8.00 -7.08
C LEU A 286 10.10 7.21 -7.21
N ILE A 287 9.10 7.83 -7.82
CA ILE A 287 7.73 7.30 -7.96
C ILE A 287 7.45 7.06 -9.45
N PHE A 288 6.94 5.87 -9.80
CA PHE A 288 6.69 5.43 -11.17
C PHE A 288 5.27 4.89 -11.35
N LEU A 289 4.28 5.77 -11.29
CA LEU A 289 2.87 5.44 -11.49
C LEU A 289 2.34 6.11 -12.77
N PRO A 290 2.55 5.50 -13.96
CA PRO A 290 2.15 6.11 -15.23
C PRO A 290 0.63 6.22 -15.39
N HIS A 291 -0.13 5.36 -14.72
CA HIS A 291 -1.59 5.34 -14.75
C HIS A 291 -2.10 5.16 -13.31
N PRO A 292 -2.12 6.23 -12.49
CA PRO A 292 -2.60 6.14 -11.11
C PRO A 292 -4.09 5.77 -11.11
N GLN A 293 -4.47 4.89 -10.17
CA GLN A 293 -5.85 4.38 -10.12
C GLN A 293 -6.82 5.30 -9.38
N GLY A 294 -6.30 6.19 -8.53
CA GLY A 294 -7.09 7.03 -7.62
C GLY A 294 -8.24 7.78 -8.28
N PRO A 295 -7.99 8.61 -9.30
CA PRO A 295 -9.06 9.38 -9.97
C PRO A 295 -10.16 8.49 -10.52
N ARG A 296 -9.80 7.42 -11.24
CA ARG A 296 -10.76 6.47 -11.83
C ARG A 296 -11.58 5.73 -10.77
N VAL A 297 -10.97 5.34 -9.65
CA VAL A 297 -11.67 4.69 -8.52
C VAL A 297 -12.63 5.67 -7.86
N PHE A 298 -12.21 6.92 -7.68
CA PHE A 298 -13.03 7.94 -7.05
C PHE A 298 -14.26 8.33 -7.88
N GLU A 299 -14.12 8.46 -9.21
CA GLU A 299 -15.27 8.72 -10.09
C GLU A 299 -16.31 7.60 -10.02
N LYS A 300 -15.87 6.33 -10.16
CA LYS A 300 -16.76 5.17 -10.02
C LYS A 300 -17.42 5.08 -8.64
N TYR A 301 -16.70 5.51 -7.60
CA TYR A 301 -17.24 5.55 -6.25
C TYR A 301 -18.38 6.57 -6.14
N LYS A 302 -18.20 7.79 -6.67
CA LYS A 302 -19.26 8.80 -6.69
C LYS A 302 -20.50 8.31 -7.44
N GLU A 303 -20.32 7.76 -8.64
CA GLU A 303 -21.42 7.21 -9.46
C GLU A 303 -22.22 6.14 -8.73
N ARG A 304 -21.54 5.19 -8.06
CA ARG A 304 -22.22 4.12 -7.30
C ARG A 304 -22.83 4.61 -6.00
N LEU A 305 -22.33 5.69 -5.42
CA LEU A 305 -22.85 6.24 -4.17
C LEU A 305 -24.14 7.03 -4.36
N SER A 306 -24.31 7.64 -5.53
CA SER A 306 -25.52 8.38 -5.92
C SER A 306 -26.74 7.48 -6.22
N VAL A 307 -26.55 6.17 -6.32
CA VAL A 307 -27.60 5.16 -6.47
C VAL A 307 -28.01 4.61 -5.09
#